data_AF-A0A2M9N5A6-F1
#
_entry.id   AF-A0A2M9N5A6-F1
#
_cell.length_a   1.000
_cell.length_b   1.000
_cell.length_c   1.000
_cell.angle_alpha   90.00
_cell.angle_beta   90.00
_cell.angle_gamma   90.00
#
_symmetry.space_group_name_H-M   'P 1'
#
loop_
_entity.id
_entity.type
_entity.pdbx_description
1 polymer ?
#
loop_
_entity_poly.entity_id
_entity_poly.type
_entity_poly.pdbx_seq_one_letter_code
_entity_poly.pdbx_strand_id
1 'polypeptide(L)'
;MLEFSFTKFARLMGRFHLTEKENPKCGWVNSAVFLAFRGTAISMTAEDSDGQDYVEIVVDGVARNWINLKKGVHEYIIEQGLPDGEHTLEIHKRTGILSGSIAFHHFSLPDGGSFLAPPAAKPLRLEYFGDSITDGAGIGHPHVLAEAPHLDDGYMSYVGISARMLNAEYHTMAICGIGVWQDAVGFKQGLPEHFFGTLGKGTAP
;
A
#
# COMPACT_ATOMS: atom_id res chain seq x y z
N MET A 1 -5.48 18.28 22.10
CA MET A 1 -5.64 17.67 20.77
C MET A 1 -5.51 16.18 20.97
N LEU A 2 -6.50 15.37 20.58
CA LEU A 2 -6.35 13.91 20.67
C LEU A 2 -5.40 13.48 19.56
N GLU A 3 -4.23 13.01 19.94
CA GLU A 3 -3.19 12.51 19.03
C GLU A 3 -3.67 11.24 18.33
N PHE A 4 -3.40 11.13 17.03
CA PHE A 4 -3.67 9.92 16.26
C PHE A 4 -2.88 8.74 16.81
N SER A 5 -3.47 7.53 16.78
CA SER A 5 -2.80 6.28 17.12
C SER A 5 -3.21 5.20 16.14
N PHE A 6 -2.23 4.56 15.51
CA PHE A 6 -2.44 3.46 14.58
C PHE A 6 -3.14 2.29 15.24
N THR A 7 -2.76 1.97 16.47
CA THR A 7 -3.34 0.82 17.19
C THR A 7 -4.81 1.00 17.56
N LYS A 8 -5.30 2.25 17.56
CA LYS A 8 -6.69 2.58 17.87
C LYS A 8 -7.53 2.90 16.65
N PHE A 9 -6.97 3.67 15.71
CA PHE A 9 -7.73 4.30 14.64
C PHE A 9 -7.41 3.76 13.25
N ALA A 10 -6.44 2.84 13.13
CA ALA A 10 -6.09 2.22 11.87
C ALA A 10 -6.29 0.71 11.86
N ARG A 11 -6.64 0.20 10.68
CA ARG A 11 -6.52 -1.21 10.34
C ARG A 11 -5.48 -1.36 9.24
N LEU A 12 -4.68 -2.41 9.33
CA LEU A 12 -3.63 -2.72 8.36
C LEU A 12 -3.97 -4.02 7.61
N MET A 13 -3.79 -4.04 6.29
CA MET A 13 -3.90 -5.23 5.44
C MET A 13 -2.58 -5.43 4.70
N GLY A 14 -2.06 -6.64 4.66
CA GLY A 14 -0.72 -6.93 4.15
C GLY A 14 0.23 -7.27 5.28
N ARG A 15 1.51 -7.42 4.94
CA ARG A 15 2.55 -7.72 5.91
C ARG A 15 3.25 -6.44 6.34
N PHE A 16 3.03 -6.08 7.60
CA PHE A 16 3.65 -4.91 8.23
C PHE A 16 4.69 -5.32 9.27
N HIS A 17 5.81 -4.61 9.28
CA HIS A 17 6.77 -4.62 10.36
C HIS A 17 6.27 -3.69 11.47
N LEU A 18 6.02 -4.25 12.65
CA LEU A 18 5.31 -3.58 13.76
C LEU A 18 6.13 -3.54 15.06
N THR A 19 7.46 -3.54 14.96
CA THR A 19 8.33 -3.37 16.14
C THR A 19 8.04 -2.04 16.85
N GLU A 20 7.84 -0.99 16.05
CA GLU A 20 7.28 0.29 16.49
C GLU A 20 5.80 0.33 16.06
N LYS A 21 4.89 0.04 16.99
CA LYS A 21 3.44 -0.12 16.66
C LYS A 21 2.79 1.13 16.09
N GLU A 22 3.32 2.30 16.43
CA GLU A 22 2.85 3.61 15.96
C GLU A 22 3.62 4.10 14.72
N ASN A 23 4.51 3.26 14.16
CA ASN A 23 5.21 3.50 12.90
C ASN A 23 5.21 2.23 12.04
N PRO A 24 4.03 1.76 11.59
CA PRO A 24 3.92 0.54 10.81
C PRO A 24 4.63 0.70 9.46
N LYS A 25 5.45 -0.29 9.11
CA LYS A 25 6.23 -0.29 7.86
C LYS A 25 5.83 -1.45 6.94
N CYS A 26 5.62 -1.18 5.65
CA CYS A 26 5.32 -2.19 4.64
C CYS A 26 6.28 -2.11 3.44
N GLY A 27 6.28 -3.14 2.60
CA GLY A 27 7.06 -3.19 1.36
C GLY A 27 6.31 -3.92 0.24
N TRP A 28 5.54 -4.96 0.58
CA TRP A 28 4.71 -5.69 -0.37
C TRP A 28 3.64 -4.80 -1.00
N VAL A 29 3.46 -4.93 -2.31
CA VAL A 29 2.37 -4.30 -3.04
C VAL A 29 1.01 -4.62 -2.41
N ASN A 30 0.04 -3.72 -2.60
CA ASN A 30 -1.31 -3.80 -2.02
C ASN A 30 -1.36 -3.77 -0.49
N SER A 31 -0.23 -3.66 0.22
CA SER A 31 -0.24 -3.31 1.64
C SER A 31 -1.04 -2.02 1.82
N ALA A 32 -2.00 -2.04 2.75
CA ALA A 32 -2.96 -0.96 2.87
C ALA A 32 -3.26 -0.57 4.31
N VAL A 33 -3.54 0.72 4.48
CA VAL A 33 -4.00 1.34 5.73
C VAL A 33 -5.44 1.78 5.55
N PHE A 34 -6.30 1.44 6.50
CA PHE A 34 -7.72 1.79 6.51
C PHE A 34 -8.04 2.64 7.73
N LEU A 35 -8.75 3.74 7.51
CA LEU A 35 -9.11 4.74 8.51
C LEU A 35 -10.57 5.14 8.33
N ALA A 36 -11.15 5.69 9.40
CA ALA A 36 -12.38 6.46 9.32
C ALA A 36 -12.22 7.75 10.14
N PHE A 37 -12.82 8.83 9.68
CA PHE A 37 -12.73 10.13 10.34
C PHE A 37 -13.99 10.95 10.11
N ARG A 38 -14.21 11.95 10.96
CA ARG A 38 -15.14 13.06 10.71
C ARG A 38 -14.34 14.33 10.45
N GLY A 39 -14.66 15.05 9.38
CA GLY A 39 -14.04 16.32 9.01
C GLY A 39 -14.07 16.58 7.51
N THR A 40 -13.29 17.56 7.05
CA THR A 40 -13.33 18.05 5.66
C THR A 40 -12.04 17.83 4.87
N ALA A 41 -10.99 17.33 5.53
CA ALA A 41 -9.69 17.05 4.92
C ALA A 41 -8.90 16.07 5.79
N ILE A 42 -7.87 15.46 5.21
CA ILE A 42 -6.93 14.58 5.92
C ILE A 42 -5.54 14.68 5.28
N SER A 43 -4.51 14.69 6.12
CA SER A 43 -3.11 14.63 5.71
C SER A 43 -2.41 13.44 6.34
N MET A 44 -1.31 13.01 5.72
CA MET A 44 -0.48 11.88 6.14
C MET A 44 0.98 12.31 6.17
N THR A 45 1.69 11.92 7.23
CA THR A 45 3.16 11.93 7.25
C THR A 45 3.66 10.51 7.03
N ALA A 46 4.48 10.31 6.01
CA ALA A 46 5.05 9.02 5.67
C ALA A 46 6.52 9.16 5.23
N GLU A 47 7.24 8.06 5.34
CA GLU A 47 8.62 7.92 4.91
C GLU A 47 8.73 6.84 3.84
N ASP A 48 9.33 7.20 2.71
CA ASP A 48 9.71 6.26 1.67
C ASP A 48 11.24 6.06 1.70
N SER A 49 11.70 4.81 1.66
CA SER A 49 13.13 4.50 1.68
C SER A 49 13.90 5.00 0.45
N ASP A 50 13.28 5.02 -0.72
CA ASP A 50 13.94 5.21 -2.01
C ASP A 50 13.28 6.28 -2.91
N GLY A 51 12.09 6.73 -2.54
CA GLY A 51 11.28 7.74 -3.23
C GLY A 51 10.61 7.23 -4.50
N GLN A 52 10.44 5.90 -4.62
CA GLN A 52 9.88 5.26 -5.80
C GLN A 52 8.50 4.68 -5.54
N ASP A 53 7.98 4.73 -4.31
CA ASP A 53 6.66 4.19 -4.03
C ASP A 53 5.55 5.14 -4.43
N TYR A 54 4.47 4.53 -4.92
CA TYR A 54 3.22 5.19 -5.21
C TYR A 54 2.14 4.56 -4.34
N VAL A 55 1.21 5.39 -3.87
CA VAL A 55 0.03 4.94 -3.12
C VAL A 55 -1.24 5.36 -3.83
N GLU A 56 -2.23 4.49 -3.85
CA GLU A 56 -3.60 4.76 -4.28
C GLU A 56 -4.40 5.32 -3.11
N ILE A 57 -5.19 6.37 -3.36
CA ILE A 57 -6.04 7.01 -2.36
C ILE A 57 -7.51 6.73 -2.69
N VAL A 58 -8.17 6.02 -1.79
CA VAL A 58 -9.60 5.69 -1.88
C VAL A 58 -10.34 6.39 -0.77
N VAL A 59 -11.28 7.29 -1.12
CA VAL A 59 -12.13 8.00 -0.16
C VAL A 59 -13.58 7.61 -0.41
N ASP A 60 -14.27 7.19 0.64
CA ASP A 60 -15.67 6.75 0.61
C ASP A 60 -15.93 5.65 -0.44
N GLY A 61 -14.97 4.73 -0.58
CA GLY A 61 -15.02 3.61 -1.53
C GLY A 61 -14.72 4.00 -2.99
N VAL A 62 -14.35 5.25 -3.26
CA VAL A 62 -14.02 5.75 -4.60
C VAL A 62 -12.53 6.04 -4.71
N ALA A 63 -11.86 5.38 -5.65
CA ALA A 63 -10.48 5.69 -6.03
C ALA A 63 -10.42 7.10 -6.63
N ARG A 64 -9.63 7.98 -6.01
CA ARG A 64 -9.65 9.43 -6.32
C ARG A 64 -8.40 9.88 -7.05
N ASN A 65 -7.24 9.48 -6.54
CA ASN A 65 -5.95 9.83 -7.09
C ASN A 65 -4.87 8.90 -6.51
N TRP A 66 -3.64 9.03 -7.01
CA TRP A 66 -2.46 8.42 -6.45
C TRP A 66 -1.39 9.47 -6.13
N ILE A 67 -0.49 9.14 -5.20
CA ILE A 67 0.57 10.02 -4.73
C ILE A 67 1.91 9.29 -4.84
N ASN A 68 2.92 9.95 -5.42
CA ASN A 68 4.32 9.52 -5.28
C ASN A 68 4.85 9.96 -3.92
N LEU A 69 5.40 9.03 -3.15
CA LEU A 69 6.09 9.34 -1.92
C LEU A 69 7.54 9.72 -2.24
N LYS A 70 7.95 10.91 -1.81
CA LYS A 70 9.32 11.38 -1.89
C LYS A 70 10.18 10.62 -0.89
N LYS A 71 11.44 10.39 -1.25
CA LYS A 71 12.44 9.78 -0.37
C LYS A 71 12.56 10.54 0.96
N GLY A 72 12.59 9.80 2.06
CA GLY A 72 12.62 10.33 3.42
C GLY A 72 11.22 10.67 3.96
N VAL A 73 11.17 11.34 5.11
CA VAL A 73 9.92 11.70 5.80
C VAL A 73 9.33 12.98 5.21
N HIS A 74 8.09 12.92 4.73
CA HIS A 74 7.34 14.09 4.23
C HIS A 74 5.88 14.03 4.63
N GLU A 75 5.24 15.20 4.64
CA GLU A 75 3.79 15.34 4.79
C GLU A 75 3.11 15.46 3.42
N TYR A 76 1.95 14.83 3.28
CA TYR A 76 1.13 14.77 2.08
C TYR A 76 -0.31 15.12 2.42
N ILE A 77 -0.90 16.04 1.66
CA ILE A 77 -2.35 16.26 1.67
C ILE A 77 -2.97 15.10 0.91
N ILE A 78 -3.79 14.30 1.59
CA ILE A 78 -4.44 13.13 1.01
C ILE A 78 -5.73 13.53 0.30
N GLU A 79 -6.56 14.34 0.98
CA GLU A 79 -7.81 14.86 0.43
C GLU A 79 -8.21 16.13 1.18
N GLN A 80 -8.87 17.06 0.48
CA GLN A 80 -9.33 18.33 1.04
C GLN A 80 -10.61 18.81 0.36
N GLY A 81 -11.41 19.59 1.10
CA GLY A 81 -12.68 20.13 0.58
C GLY A 81 -13.79 19.09 0.52
N LEU A 82 -13.72 18.05 1.35
CA LEU A 82 -14.83 17.13 1.58
C LEU A 82 -15.97 17.87 2.29
N PRO A 83 -17.24 17.48 2.03
CA PRO A 83 -18.35 17.91 2.87
C PRO A 83 -18.06 17.58 4.34
N ASP A 84 -18.47 18.43 5.28
CA ASP A 84 -18.31 18.09 6.69
C ASP A 84 -19.18 16.88 7.05
N GLY A 85 -18.54 15.80 7.50
CA GLY A 85 -19.20 14.51 7.66
C GLY A 85 -18.22 13.40 7.99
N GLU A 86 -18.75 12.17 8.05
CA GLU A 86 -17.93 10.97 8.24
C GLU A 86 -17.45 10.44 6.91
N HIS A 87 -16.18 10.05 6.87
CA HIS A 87 -15.50 9.54 5.70
C HIS A 87 -14.67 8.31 6.03
N THR A 88 -14.50 7.43 5.05
CA THR A 88 -13.54 6.34 5.10
C THR A 88 -12.38 6.62 4.16
N LEU A 89 -11.17 6.29 4.59
CA LEU A 89 -9.96 6.39 3.79
C LEU A 89 -9.27 5.03 3.71
N GLU A 90 -8.86 4.66 2.51
CA GLU A 90 -7.95 3.55 2.25
C GLU A 90 -6.73 4.09 1.50
N ILE A 91 -5.53 3.72 1.94
CA ILE A 91 -4.28 4.00 1.25
C ILE A 91 -3.64 2.68 0.89
N HIS A 92 -3.49 2.38 -0.40
CA HIS A 92 -2.92 1.12 -0.89
C HIS A 92 -1.58 1.36 -1.57
N LYS A 93 -0.53 0.64 -1.19
CA LYS A 93 0.73 0.64 -1.94
C LYS A 93 0.50 0.10 -3.37
N ARG A 94 0.82 0.89 -4.39
CA ARG A 94 0.67 0.52 -5.82
C ARG A 94 1.90 -0.21 -6.36
N THR A 95 3.07 0.18 -5.90
CA THR A 95 4.36 -0.34 -6.40
C THR A 95 4.75 -1.66 -5.73
N GLY A 96 5.55 -2.46 -6.45
CA GLY A 96 6.15 -3.71 -5.97
C GLY A 96 7.16 -3.53 -4.85
N ILE A 97 7.64 -4.64 -4.30
CA ILE A 97 8.60 -4.64 -3.18
C ILE A 97 9.99 -4.10 -3.56
N LEU A 98 10.35 -4.14 -4.84
CA LEU A 98 11.63 -3.64 -5.34
C LEU A 98 11.71 -2.10 -5.37
N SER A 99 10.57 -1.42 -5.27
CA SER A 99 10.50 0.05 -5.23
C SER A 99 10.88 0.63 -3.87
N GLY A 100 11.01 -0.21 -2.84
CA GLY A 100 11.35 0.22 -1.49
C GLY A 100 10.26 -0.12 -0.49
N SER A 101 10.18 0.71 0.55
CA SER A 101 9.31 0.49 1.69
C SER A 101 8.74 1.80 2.21
N ILE A 102 7.51 1.71 2.74
CA ILE A 102 6.77 2.84 3.29
C ILE A 102 6.64 2.65 4.79
N ALA A 103 7.05 3.64 5.57
CA ALA A 103 6.77 3.76 6.99
C ALA A 103 5.75 4.89 7.21
N PHE A 104 4.63 4.58 7.87
CA PHE A 104 3.58 5.56 8.13
C PHE A 104 3.76 6.15 9.53
N HIS A 105 3.97 7.47 9.62
CA HIS A 105 4.30 8.14 10.88
C HIS A 105 3.08 8.75 11.55
N HIS A 106 2.20 9.43 10.80
CA HIS A 106 1.08 10.15 11.40
C HIS A 106 -0.04 10.45 10.40
N PHE A 107 -1.25 10.66 10.92
CA PHE A 107 -2.38 11.24 10.19
C PHE A 107 -2.93 12.43 10.96
N SER A 108 -3.22 13.53 10.26
CA SER A 108 -3.76 14.75 10.84
C SER A 108 -5.06 15.17 10.17
N LEU A 109 -5.93 15.80 10.95
CA LEU A 109 -7.19 16.39 10.51
C LEU A 109 -7.16 17.89 10.85
N PRO A 110 -7.88 18.74 10.10
CA PRO A 110 -8.11 20.12 10.51
C PRO A 110 -8.79 20.23 11.88
N ASP A 111 -8.72 21.42 12.47
CA ASP A 111 -9.40 21.71 13.74
C ASP A 111 -10.89 21.35 13.69
N GLY A 112 -11.36 20.67 14.73
CA GLY A 112 -12.73 20.16 14.83
C GLY A 112 -12.93 18.76 14.23
N GLY A 113 -11.95 18.22 13.50
CA GLY A 113 -11.96 16.84 13.03
C GLY A 113 -11.74 15.81 14.15
N SER A 114 -12.17 14.57 13.90
CA SER A 114 -11.92 13.45 14.82
C SER A 114 -11.76 12.12 14.08
N PHE A 115 -10.83 11.30 14.56
CA PHE A 115 -10.70 9.92 14.08
C PHE A 115 -11.75 9.02 14.71
N LEU A 116 -12.27 8.08 13.91
CA LEU A 116 -13.29 7.11 14.26
C LEU A 116 -12.68 5.70 14.27
N ALA A 117 -13.44 4.72 14.76
CA ALA A 117 -13.02 3.33 14.64
C ALA A 117 -12.84 2.95 13.16
N PRO A 118 -11.73 2.29 12.79
CA PRO A 118 -11.46 1.96 11.39
C PRO A 118 -12.49 0.96 10.84
N PRO A 119 -12.71 0.92 9.52
CA PRO A 119 -13.58 -0.07 8.89
C PRO A 119 -13.19 -1.51 9.28
N ALA A 120 -14.19 -2.32 9.61
CA ALA A 120 -13.98 -3.72 9.98
C ALA A 120 -13.31 -4.51 8.84
N ALA A 121 -12.49 -5.49 9.23
CA ALA A 121 -11.87 -6.41 8.27
C ALA A 121 -12.93 -7.19 7.49
N LYS A 122 -12.63 -7.48 6.23
CA LYS A 122 -13.48 -8.33 5.40
C LYS A 122 -13.40 -9.79 5.86
N PRO A 123 -14.47 -10.59 5.70
CA PRO A 123 -14.54 -11.95 6.22
C PRO A 123 -13.72 -12.96 5.41
N LEU A 124 -13.58 -12.72 4.09
CA LEU A 124 -12.76 -13.55 3.21
C LEU A 124 -11.33 -13.01 3.20
N ARG A 125 -10.35 -13.91 3.25
CA ARG A 125 -8.92 -13.58 3.15
C ARG A 125 -8.28 -14.38 2.03
N LEU A 126 -7.50 -13.71 1.21
CA LEU A 126 -6.77 -14.28 0.07
C LEU A 126 -5.27 -14.00 0.23
N GLU A 127 -4.43 -14.93 -0.21
CA GLU A 127 -2.99 -14.69 -0.33
C GLU A 127 -2.56 -15.12 -1.73
N TYR A 128 -1.91 -14.20 -2.43
CA TYR A 128 -1.44 -14.39 -3.79
C TYR A 128 0.08 -14.44 -3.78
N PHE A 129 0.63 -15.41 -4.50
CA PHE A 129 2.07 -15.52 -4.73
C PHE A 129 2.33 -15.39 -6.23
N GLY A 130 3.31 -14.59 -6.63
CA GLY A 130 3.60 -14.45 -8.04
C GLY A 130 4.77 -13.55 -8.39
N ASP A 131 4.76 -13.11 -9.63
CA ASP A 131 5.78 -12.27 -10.24
C ASP A 131 5.20 -10.89 -10.61
N SER A 132 5.83 -10.22 -11.57
CA SER A 132 5.40 -8.93 -12.16
C SER A 132 3.92 -8.83 -12.52
N ILE A 133 3.29 -9.91 -13.00
CA ILE A 133 1.87 -9.90 -13.39
C ILE A 133 0.99 -9.73 -12.16
N THR A 134 1.34 -10.42 -11.07
CA THR A 134 0.65 -10.33 -9.78
C THR A 134 0.95 -9.00 -9.07
N ASP A 135 2.15 -8.45 -9.24
CA ASP A 135 2.54 -7.12 -8.75
C ASP A 135 1.78 -5.96 -9.43
N GLY A 136 1.21 -6.20 -10.62
CA GLY A 136 0.58 -5.15 -11.43
C GLY A 136 1.59 -4.28 -12.19
N ALA A 137 2.78 -4.83 -12.46
CA ALA A 137 3.84 -4.12 -13.17
C ALA A 137 3.42 -3.77 -14.60
N GLY A 138 3.65 -2.52 -15.00
CA GLY A 138 3.41 -2.03 -16.35
C GLY A 138 1.94 -1.95 -16.77
N ILE A 139 0.98 -1.93 -15.85
CA ILE A 139 -0.45 -1.79 -16.19
C ILE A 139 -0.74 -0.49 -16.96
N GLY A 140 -0.05 0.59 -16.61
CA GLY A 140 -0.16 1.88 -17.30
C GLY A 140 0.75 2.04 -18.52
N HIS A 141 1.52 1.01 -18.88
CA HIS A 141 2.63 1.15 -19.83
C HIS A 141 2.16 1.20 -21.29
N PRO A 142 2.61 2.16 -22.11
CA PRO A 142 2.19 2.30 -23.50
C PRO A 142 2.88 1.31 -24.47
N HIS A 143 3.16 0.07 -24.03
CA HIS A 143 3.94 -0.93 -24.78
C HIS A 143 5.36 -0.51 -25.22
N VAL A 144 5.94 0.52 -24.58
CA VAL A 144 7.32 0.99 -24.83
C VAL A 144 8.19 0.66 -23.63
N LEU A 145 9.28 -0.08 -23.79
CA LEU A 145 10.17 -0.42 -22.65
C LEU A 145 10.74 0.86 -21.99
N ALA A 146 10.41 1.08 -20.72
CA ALA A 146 10.94 2.17 -19.91
C ALA A 146 10.83 1.80 -18.42
N GLU A 147 11.77 2.27 -17.60
CA GLU A 147 11.60 2.25 -16.15
C GLU A 147 10.64 3.36 -15.76
N ALA A 148 9.44 2.98 -15.34
CA ALA A 148 8.37 3.93 -15.00
C ALA A 148 7.53 3.41 -13.82
N PRO A 149 8.04 3.46 -12.57
CA PRO A 149 7.33 2.94 -11.40
C PRO A 149 5.92 3.54 -11.21
N HIS A 150 5.69 4.75 -11.70
CA HIS A 150 4.36 5.39 -11.71
C HIS A 150 3.32 4.66 -12.57
N LEU A 151 3.75 3.77 -13.47
CA LEU A 151 2.91 2.96 -14.35
C LEU A 151 2.66 1.55 -13.80
N ASP A 152 3.31 1.18 -12.69
CA ASP A 152 2.99 -0.02 -11.93
C ASP A 152 1.79 0.26 -11.02
N ASP A 153 0.82 -0.65 -11.02
CA ASP A 153 -0.43 -0.45 -10.30
C ASP A 153 -1.00 -1.73 -9.71
N GLY A 154 -0.49 -2.11 -8.55
CA GLY A 154 -1.03 -3.20 -7.76
C GLY A 154 -2.52 -3.05 -7.45
N TYR A 155 -3.04 -1.83 -7.29
CA TYR A 155 -4.47 -1.62 -7.02
C TYR A 155 -5.33 -2.04 -8.22
N MET A 156 -4.86 -1.78 -9.44
CA MET A 156 -5.52 -2.19 -10.70
C MET A 156 -5.08 -3.54 -11.25
N SER A 157 -4.22 -4.28 -10.53
CA SER A 157 -3.87 -5.66 -10.87
C SER A 157 -5.06 -6.61 -10.80
N TYR A 158 -4.94 -7.78 -11.43
CA TYR A 158 -6.00 -8.80 -11.37
C TYR A 158 -6.28 -9.26 -9.93
N VAL A 159 -5.27 -9.28 -9.05
CA VAL A 159 -5.44 -9.64 -7.64
C VAL A 159 -6.15 -8.54 -6.87
N GLY A 160 -5.78 -7.28 -7.09
CA GLY A 160 -6.47 -6.13 -6.49
C GLY A 160 -7.94 -6.06 -6.91
N ILE A 161 -8.21 -6.18 -8.21
CA ILE A 161 -9.57 -6.16 -8.76
C ILE A 161 -10.39 -7.34 -8.23
N SER A 162 -9.87 -8.57 -8.35
CA SER A 162 -10.62 -9.77 -7.93
C SER A 162 -10.89 -9.79 -6.43
N ALA A 163 -9.93 -9.39 -5.58
CA ALA A 163 -10.14 -9.33 -4.14
C ALA A 163 -11.21 -8.30 -3.75
N ARG A 164 -11.22 -7.11 -4.39
CA ARG A 164 -12.28 -6.11 -4.17
C ARG A 164 -13.64 -6.61 -4.66
N MET A 165 -13.71 -7.26 -5.82
CA MET A 165 -14.96 -7.87 -6.34
C MET A 165 -15.51 -8.95 -5.39
N LEU A 166 -14.62 -9.70 -4.73
CA LEU A 166 -14.97 -10.74 -3.76
C LEU A 166 -15.23 -10.20 -2.34
N ASN A 167 -15.07 -8.88 -2.13
CA ASN A 167 -15.13 -8.26 -0.82
C ASN A 167 -14.22 -8.99 0.19
N ALA A 168 -12.94 -9.16 -0.17
CA ALA A 168 -11.93 -9.88 0.60
C ALA A 168 -10.79 -8.96 1.08
N GLU A 169 -10.16 -9.34 2.20
CA GLU A 169 -8.79 -8.94 2.49
C GLU A 169 -7.84 -9.75 1.61
N TYR A 170 -6.72 -9.15 1.22
CA TYR A 170 -5.76 -9.84 0.38
C TYR A 170 -4.33 -9.41 0.65
N HIS A 171 -3.42 -10.37 0.61
CA HIS A 171 -1.98 -10.14 0.66
C HIS A 171 -1.37 -10.53 -0.68
N THR A 172 -0.53 -9.64 -1.22
CA THR A 172 0.13 -9.86 -2.50
C THR A 172 1.63 -10.05 -2.27
N MET A 173 2.06 -11.31 -2.38
CA MET A 173 3.44 -11.74 -2.23
C MET A 173 4.04 -11.91 -3.62
N ALA A 174 4.41 -10.79 -4.25
CA ALA A 174 4.95 -10.79 -5.60
C ALA A 174 6.24 -9.99 -5.73
N ILE A 175 7.10 -10.45 -6.63
CA ILE A 175 8.39 -9.83 -6.95
C ILE A 175 8.56 -9.84 -8.46
N CYS A 176 8.68 -8.67 -9.09
CA CYS A 176 8.98 -8.60 -10.52
C CYS A 176 10.20 -9.44 -10.90
N GLY A 177 10.06 -10.28 -11.94
CA GLY A 177 11.13 -11.13 -12.46
C GLY A 177 11.37 -12.44 -11.73
N ILE A 178 10.75 -12.69 -10.57
CA ILE A 178 10.93 -13.97 -9.85
C ILE A 178 10.24 -15.13 -10.58
N GLY A 179 10.76 -16.35 -10.40
CA GLY A 179 10.06 -17.58 -10.75
C GLY A 179 10.21 -18.64 -9.68
N VAL A 180 9.45 -19.75 -9.79
CA VAL A 180 9.41 -20.81 -8.77
C VAL A 180 10.79 -21.40 -8.50
N TRP A 181 11.56 -21.62 -9.56
CA TRP A 181 12.89 -22.22 -9.51
C TRP A 181 13.98 -21.25 -9.93
N GLN A 182 13.69 -20.46 -10.97
CA GLN A 182 14.63 -19.57 -11.62
C GLN A 182 13.92 -18.26 -11.93
N ASP A 183 14.62 -17.15 -11.76
CA ASP A 183 14.14 -15.83 -12.16
C ASP A 183 14.24 -15.59 -13.68
N ALA A 184 13.87 -14.39 -14.11
CA ALA A 184 13.85 -13.95 -15.50
C ALA A 184 15.25 -13.82 -16.14
N VAL A 185 16.33 -13.75 -15.35
CA VAL A 185 17.70 -13.55 -15.86
C VAL A 185 18.61 -14.78 -15.69
N GLY A 186 18.14 -15.85 -15.05
CA GLY A 186 18.84 -17.13 -14.98
C GLY A 186 19.28 -17.60 -13.58
N PHE A 187 19.03 -16.82 -12.52
CA PHE A 187 19.43 -17.17 -11.16
C PHE A 187 18.48 -18.20 -10.55
N LYS A 188 19.05 -19.31 -10.04
CA LYS A 188 18.30 -20.45 -9.50
C LYS A 188 18.08 -20.33 -7.99
N GLN A 189 17.50 -19.20 -7.57
CA GLN A 189 17.09 -18.89 -6.19
C GLN A 189 15.64 -18.40 -6.16
N GLY A 190 14.72 -19.23 -6.67
CA GLY A 190 13.31 -18.89 -6.82
C GLY A 190 12.47 -18.79 -5.54
N LEU A 191 11.14 -18.73 -5.74
CA LEU A 191 10.08 -18.31 -4.80
C LEU A 191 10.21 -18.66 -3.30
N PRO A 192 10.64 -19.85 -2.81
CA PRO A 192 10.40 -20.19 -1.41
C PRO A 192 11.03 -19.23 -0.40
N GLU A 193 12.29 -18.84 -0.57
CA GLU A 193 13.03 -18.13 0.50
C GLU A 193 12.64 -16.66 0.63
N HIS A 194 12.28 -16.00 -0.47
CA HIS A 194 12.01 -14.55 -0.52
C HIS A 194 10.67 -14.14 0.10
N PHE A 195 9.69 -15.04 0.15
CA PHE A 195 8.36 -14.71 0.71
C PHE A 195 8.23 -14.93 2.21
N PHE A 196 9.26 -15.37 2.92
CA PHE A 196 9.16 -15.51 4.39
C PHE A 196 9.31 -14.17 5.11
N GLY A 197 9.95 -13.17 4.49
CA GLY A 197 10.18 -11.87 5.11
C GLY A 197 8.95 -10.96 5.15
N THR A 198 8.75 -10.27 6.28
CA THR A 198 7.73 -9.20 6.40
C THR A 198 7.95 -8.07 5.39
N LEU A 199 9.21 -7.76 5.10
CA LEU A 199 9.64 -6.81 4.06
C LEU A 199 10.48 -7.53 2.99
N GLY A 200 10.23 -8.82 2.75
CA GLY A 200 10.88 -9.63 1.70
C GLY A 200 12.37 -9.92 1.86
N LYS A 201 12.98 -9.53 2.98
CA LYS A 201 14.41 -9.61 3.36
C LYS A 201 15.40 -10.08 2.25
N GLY A 202 16.11 -9.11 1.65
CA GLY A 202 17.30 -9.32 0.81
C GLY A 202 17.14 -9.01 -0.69
N THR A 203 16.08 -8.33 -1.08
CA THR A 203 15.57 -8.27 -2.46
C THR A 203 16.53 -7.66 -3.50
N ALA A 204 17.06 -8.52 -4.37
CA ALA A 204 16.95 -8.38 -5.83
C ALA A 204 16.34 -9.70 -6.38
N PRO A 205 15.73 -9.72 -7.58
CA PRO A 205 15.28 -10.96 -8.21
C PRO A 205 16.37 -12.03 -8.28
#